data_AF-A0A6B2FPA1-F1
#
_entry.id   AF-A0A6B2FPA1-F1
#
_cell.length_a   1.000
_cell.length_b   1.000
_cell.length_c   1.000
_cell.angle_alpha   90.00
_cell.angle_beta   90.00
_cell.angle_gamma   90.00
#
_symmetry.space_group_name_H-M   'P 1'
#
loop_
_entity.id
_entity.type
_entity.pdbx_description
1 polymer ?
#
loop_
_entity_poly.entity_id
_entity_poly.type
_entity_poly.pdbx_seq_one_letter_code
_entity_poly.pdbx_strand_id
1 'polypeptide(L)'
;MDSIIVALLTSVVTAAVTIYLASRTIFNNTVAPERVKWRQTIKDTVVGINYSSPQSIAQAVDILSLNLNPFDDADRAIIDQLNSIKVKVSDGQDVTQDREDVFYNVSFLLKHDWERQKHESSLCHFKQREPTRAVVDNIFFKNRHRIISRKVCCGRAGQCESHFERINPRCDKV
;
A
#
# COMPACT_ATOMS: atom_id res chain seq x y z
N MET A 1 -9.05 53.05 17.73
CA MET A 1 -9.36 52.34 16.48
C MET A 1 -8.54 51.07 16.35
N ASP A 2 -7.26 51.11 16.69
CA ASP A 2 -6.35 49.95 16.62
C ASP A 2 -6.81 48.72 17.42
N SER A 3 -7.33 48.91 18.63
CA SER A 3 -7.84 47.79 19.46
C SER A 3 -9.05 47.09 18.84
N ILE A 4 -9.90 47.83 18.11
CA ILE A 4 -11.08 47.25 17.44
C ILE A 4 -10.62 46.44 16.22
N ILE A 5 -9.68 46.96 15.45
CA ILE A 5 -9.12 46.26 14.28
C ILE A 5 -8.40 44.98 14.73
N VAL A 6 -7.62 45.03 15.81
CA VAL A 6 -6.94 43.85 16.38
C VAL A 6 -7.97 42.81 16.85
N ALA A 7 -9.03 43.21 17.55
CA ALA A 7 -10.08 42.29 17.99
C ALA A 7 -10.83 41.62 16.82
N LEU A 8 -11.09 42.35 15.75
CA LEU A 8 -11.70 41.79 14.54
C LEU A 8 -10.76 40.80 13.86
N LEU A 9 -9.48 41.13 13.70
CA LEU A 9 -8.50 40.21 13.12
C LEU A 9 -8.31 38.95 13.96
N THR A 10 -8.20 39.07 15.29
CA THR A 10 -8.02 37.91 16.17
C THR A 10 -9.25 37.00 16.15
N SER A 11 -10.47 37.54 16.13
CA SER A 11 -11.68 36.74 16.04
C SER A 11 -11.79 35.97 14.72
N VAL A 12 -11.44 36.59 13.58
CA VAL A 12 -11.41 35.92 12.28
C VAL A 12 -10.37 34.81 12.24
N VAL A 13 -9.15 35.08 12.72
CA VAL A 13 -8.08 34.07 12.77
C VAL A 13 -8.48 32.92 13.70
N THR A 14 -9.06 33.23 14.85
CA THR A 14 -9.51 32.20 15.81
C THR A 14 -10.59 31.33 15.19
N ALA A 15 -11.61 31.91 14.56
CA ALA A 15 -12.67 31.17 13.88
C ALA A 15 -12.11 30.25 12.79
N ALA A 16 -11.17 30.74 11.97
CA ALA A 16 -10.51 29.94 10.94
C ALA A 16 -9.74 28.75 11.53
N VAL A 17 -8.97 28.98 12.61
CA VAL A 17 -8.24 27.92 13.32
C VAL A 17 -9.20 26.89 13.93
N THR A 18 -10.30 27.33 14.53
CA THR A 18 -11.30 26.42 15.12
C THR A 18 -11.94 25.53 14.07
N ILE A 19 -12.37 26.08 12.93
CA ILE A 19 -12.95 25.29 11.82
C ILE A 19 -11.94 24.27 11.29
N TYR A 20 -10.68 24.68 11.15
CA TYR A 20 -9.60 23.80 10.71
C TYR A 20 -9.38 22.63 11.68
N LEU A 21 -9.27 22.91 12.98
CA LEU A 21 -9.09 21.88 14.01
C LEU A 21 -10.31 20.95 14.13
N ALA A 22 -11.53 21.47 14.03
CA ALA A 22 -12.74 20.68 14.05
C ALA A 22 -12.80 19.70 12.86
N SER A 23 -12.51 20.18 11.65
CA SER A 23 -12.47 19.36 10.44
C SER A 23 -11.43 18.23 10.56
N ARG A 24 -10.24 18.54 11.08
CA ARG A 24 -9.19 17.56 11.36
C ARG A 24 -9.60 16.50 12.37
N THR A 25 -10.27 16.93 13.43
CA THR A 25 -10.74 16.05 14.50
C THR A 25 -11.78 15.07 13.96
N ILE A 26 -12.73 15.55 13.15
CA ILE A 26 -13.74 14.70 12.48
C ILE A 26 -13.05 13.65 11.60
N PHE A 27 -12.10 14.07 10.76
CA PHE A 27 -11.35 13.15 9.89
C PHE A 27 -10.60 12.08 10.71
N ASN A 28 -9.88 12.48 11.74
CA ASN A 28 -9.10 11.58 12.58
C ASN A 28 -9.98 10.62 13.40
N ASN A 29 -11.19 11.01 13.77
CA ASN A 29 -12.09 10.19 14.57
C ASN A 29 -12.95 9.22 13.74
N THR A 30 -13.09 9.46 12.43
CA THR A 30 -13.98 8.67 11.56
C THR A 30 -13.21 7.91 10.50
N VAL A 31 -12.50 8.62 9.61
CA VAL A 31 -11.84 8.02 8.45
C VAL A 31 -10.61 7.20 8.85
N ALA A 32 -9.79 7.72 9.76
CA ALA A 32 -8.55 7.03 10.15
C ALA A 32 -8.81 5.66 10.82
N PRO A 33 -9.76 5.52 11.76
CA PRO A 33 -10.13 4.22 12.33
C PRO A 33 -10.70 3.25 11.29
N GLU A 34 -11.59 3.71 10.40
CA GLU A 34 -12.16 2.86 9.35
C GLU A 34 -11.07 2.37 8.37
N ARG A 35 -10.09 3.20 8.01
CA ARG A 35 -8.94 2.75 7.21
C ARG A 35 -8.07 1.74 7.94
N VAL A 36 -7.88 1.88 9.25
CA VAL A 36 -7.15 0.88 10.05
C VAL A 36 -7.89 -0.45 10.02
N LYS A 37 -9.22 -0.45 10.22
CA LYS A 37 -10.05 -1.65 10.11
C LYS A 37 -9.96 -2.27 8.72
N TRP A 38 -10.13 -1.48 7.67
CA TRP A 38 -10.00 -1.93 6.29
C TRP A 38 -8.65 -2.59 6.02
N ARG A 39 -7.52 -1.95 6.39
CA ARG A 39 -6.18 -2.55 6.24
C ARG A 39 -6.04 -3.86 7.00
N GLN A 40 -6.63 -3.96 8.19
CA GLN A 40 -6.59 -5.18 8.98
C GLN A 40 -7.38 -6.30 8.29
N THR A 41 -8.58 -6.01 7.80
CA THR A 41 -9.39 -6.95 7.01
C THR A 41 -8.64 -7.45 5.78
N ILE A 42 -7.98 -6.56 5.03
CA ILE A 42 -7.16 -6.95 3.86
C ILE A 42 -6.02 -7.89 4.28
N LYS A 43 -5.28 -7.54 5.34
CA LYS A 43 -4.16 -8.36 5.83
C LYS A 43 -4.62 -9.74 6.28
N ASP A 44 -5.67 -9.81 7.09
CA ASP A 44 -6.17 -11.07 7.64
C ASP A 44 -6.68 -11.99 6.53
N THR A 45 -7.36 -11.41 5.54
CA THR A 45 -7.84 -12.15 4.36
C THR A 45 -6.69 -12.75 3.56
N VAL A 46 -5.63 -11.97 3.32
CA VAL A 46 -4.47 -12.39 2.52
C VAL A 46 -3.58 -13.39 3.27
N VAL A 47 -3.40 -13.21 4.58
CA VAL A 47 -2.72 -14.21 5.43
C VAL A 47 -3.46 -15.55 5.40
N GLY A 48 -4.79 -15.52 5.39
CA GLY A 48 -5.61 -16.72 5.26
C GLY A 48 -5.29 -17.54 4.01
N ILE A 49 -4.98 -16.89 2.88
CA ILE A 49 -4.77 -17.54 1.57
C ILE A 49 -3.57 -18.50 1.56
N ASN A 50 -2.53 -18.26 2.36
CA ASN A 50 -1.33 -19.10 2.38
C ASN A 50 -1.56 -20.54 2.87
N TYR A 51 -2.58 -20.75 3.71
CA TYR A 51 -2.87 -22.05 4.32
C TYR A 51 -4.23 -22.60 3.88
N SER A 52 -4.81 -22.01 2.84
CA SER A 52 -6.22 -22.14 2.52
C SER A 52 -6.57 -23.23 1.51
N SER A 53 -7.73 -23.84 1.72
CA SER A 53 -8.41 -24.72 0.76
C SER A 53 -9.05 -23.91 -0.37
N PRO A 54 -9.49 -24.54 -1.48
CA PRO A 54 -10.19 -23.83 -2.57
C PRO A 54 -11.38 -22.97 -2.09
N GLN A 55 -12.11 -23.44 -1.09
CA GLN A 55 -13.27 -22.75 -0.54
C GLN A 55 -12.88 -21.48 0.20
N SER A 56 -11.79 -21.49 0.98
CA SER A 56 -11.35 -20.28 1.68
C SER A 56 -10.68 -19.27 0.75
N ILE A 57 -10.10 -19.72 -0.37
CA ILE A 57 -9.66 -18.82 -1.44
C ILE A 57 -10.86 -18.14 -2.11
N ALA A 58 -11.97 -18.87 -2.34
CA ALA A 58 -13.20 -18.27 -2.87
C ALA A 58 -13.76 -17.20 -1.92
N GLN A 59 -13.82 -17.48 -0.62
CA GLN A 59 -14.22 -16.47 0.37
C GLN A 59 -13.29 -15.25 0.37
N ALA A 60 -11.98 -15.46 0.23
CA ALA A 60 -11.03 -14.37 0.15
C ALA A 60 -11.25 -13.48 -1.09
N VAL A 61 -11.58 -14.09 -2.24
CA VAL A 61 -11.96 -13.36 -3.47
C VAL A 61 -13.19 -12.49 -3.20
N ASP A 62 -14.23 -13.04 -2.59
CA ASP A 62 -15.48 -12.32 -2.33
C ASP A 62 -15.24 -11.13 -1.38
N ILE A 63 -14.51 -11.36 -0.28
CA ILE A 63 -14.17 -10.32 0.69
C ILE A 63 -13.34 -9.22 0.03
N LEU A 64 -12.30 -9.57 -0.72
CA LEU A 64 -11.43 -8.58 -1.37
C LEU A 64 -12.17 -7.83 -2.48
N SER A 65 -13.06 -8.48 -3.22
CA SER A 65 -13.87 -7.83 -4.27
C SER A 65 -14.80 -6.76 -3.70
N LEU A 66 -15.28 -6.93 -2.46
CA LEU A 66 -16.09 -5.92 -1.76
C LEU A 66 -15.25 -4.77 -1.17
N ASN A 67 -13.97 -5.01 -0.89
CA ASN A 67 -13.09 -4.04 -0.21
C ASN A 67 -12.15 -3.28 -1.14
N LEU A 68 -11.89 -3.80 -2.35
CA LEU A 68 -11.01 -3.21 -3.33
C LEU A 68 -11.80 -2.44 -4.40
N ASN A 69 -11.13 -1.51 -5.09
CA ASN A 69 -11.78 -0.68 -6.10
C ASN A 69 -11.84 -1.42 -7.45
N PRO A 70 -13.04 -1.73 -7.99
CA PRO A 70 -13.15 -2.44 -9.27
C PRO A 70 -12.68 -1.63 -10.48
N PHE A 71 -12.56 -0.29 -10.34
CA PHE A 71 -12.10 0.59 -11.40
C PHE A 71 -10.58 0.84 -11.38
N ASP A 72 -9.87 0.36 -10.37
CA ASP A 72 -8.42 0.44 -10.29
C ASP A 72 -7.79 -0.83 -10.87
N ASP A 73 -6.91 -0.67 -11.86
CA ASP A 73 -6.33 -1.80 -12.59
C ASP A 73 -5.45 -2.69 -11.71
N ALA A 74 -4.76 -2.10 -10.72
CA ALA A 74 -3.91 -2.87 -9.81
C ALA A 74 -4.75 -3.67 -8.80
N ASP A 75 -5.89 -3.13 -8.36
CA ASP A 75 -6.85 -3.83 -7.52
C ASP A 75 -7.53 -4.98 -8.26
N ARG A 76 -7.96 -4.73 -9.50
CA ARG A 76 -8.53 -5.77 -10.37
C ARG A 76 -7.54 -6.90 -10.62
N ALA A 77 -6.27 -6.58 -10.85
CA ALA A 77 -5.22 -7.57 -11.05
C ALA A 77 -5.06 -8.51 -9.83
N ILE A 78 -5.21 -8.01 -8.60
CA ILE A 78 -5.19 -8.84 -7.39
C ILE A 78 -6.34 -9.86 -7.41
N ILE A 79 -7.55 -9.41 -7.76
CA ILE A 79 -8.73 -10.28 -7.84
C ILE A 79 -8.58 -11.33 -8.95
N ASP A 80 -8.08 -10.94 -10.12
CA ASP A 80 -7.85 -11.84 -11.26
C ASP A 80 -6.79 -12.90 -10.94
N GLN A 81 -5.72 -12.51 -10.24
CA GLN A 81 -4.70 -13.44 -9.73
C GLN A 81 -5.31 -14.46 -8.75
N LEU A 82 -6.15 -14.01 -7.81
CA LEU A 82 -6.79 -14.91 -6.86
C LEU A 82 -7.77 -15.88 -7.53
N ASN A 83 -8.53 -15.42 -8.53
CA ASN A 83 -9.38 -16.30 -9.33
C ASN A 83 -8.54 -17.34 -10.09
N SER A 84 -7.38 -16.94 -10.60
CA SER A 84 -6.43 -17.87 -11.25
C SER A 84 -5.90 -18.91 -10.25
N ILE A 85 -5.52 -18.48 -9.04
CA ILE A 85 -5.07 -19.37 -7.96
C ILE A 85 -6.19 -20.36 -7.60
N LYS A 86 -7.44 -19.91 -7.47
CA LYS A 86 -8.58 -20.77 -7.15
C LYS A 86 -8.70 -21.94 -8.13
N VAL A 87 -8.60 -21.67 -9.43
CA VAL A 87 -8.65 -22.72 -10.48
C VAL A 87 -7.45 -23.66 -10.35
N LYS A 88 -6.24 -23.11 -10.25
CA LYS A 88 -5.01 -23.90 -10.13
C LYS A 88 -4.99 -24.83 -8.91
N VAL A 89 -5.47 -24.35 -7.75
CA VAL A 89 -5.57 -25.18 -6.54
C VAL A 89 -6.60 -26.29 -6.71
N SER A 90 -7.74 -26.03 -7.35
CA SER A 90 -8.73 -27.07 -7.68
C SER A 90 -8.17 -28.15 -8.60
N ASP A 91 -7.26 -27.78 -9.49
CA ASP A 91 -6.56 -28.69 -10.40
C ASP A 91 -5.32 -29.37 -9.76
N GLY A 92 -5.03 -29.09 -8.48
CA GLY A 92 -3.88 -29.66 -7.76
C GLY A 92 -2.53 -29.12 -8.20
N GLN A 93 -2.48 -27.96 -8.86
CA GLN A 93 -1.24 -27.32 -9.29
C GLN A 93 -0.55 -26.58 -8.14
N ASP A 94 0.79 -26.46 -8.24
CA ASP A 94 1.56 -25.61 -7.33
C ASP A 94 1.26 -24.13 -7.62
N VAL A 95 0.81 -23.43 -6.58
CA VAL A 95 0.43 -22.01 -6.59
C VAL A 95 1.31 -21.17 -5.67
N THR A 96 2.43 -21.73 -5.18
CA THR A 96 3.29 -21.04 -4.22
C THR A 96 3.74 -19.69 -4.74
N GLN A 97 4.19 -19.63 -6.00
CA GLN A 97 4.60 -18.39 -6.64
C GLN A 97 3.43 -17.42 -6.82
N ASP A 98 2.29 -17.87 -7.33
CA ASP A 98 1.13 -17.00 -7.53
C ASP A 98 0.66 -16.36 -6.21
N ARG A 99 0.74 -17.11 -5.09
CA ARG A 99 0.43 -16.60 -3.75
C ARG A 99 1.40 -15.49 -3.33
N GLU A 100 2.70 -15.69 -3.54
CA GLU A 100 3.71 -14.65 -3.26
C GLU A 100 3.42 -13.36 -4.04
N ASP A 101 2.98 -13.48 -5.29
CA ASP A 101 2.66 -12.35 -6.16
C ASP A 101 1.48 -11.54 -5.63
N VAL A 102 0.43 -12.22 -5.17
CA VAL A 102 -0.71 -11.58 -4.51
C VAL A 102 -0.27 -10.85 -3.25
N PHE A 103 0.53 -11.49 -2.39
CA PHE A 103 1.07 -10.86 -1.18
C PHE A 103 1.86 -9.59 -1.51
N TYR A 104 2.66 -9.63 -2.56
CA TYR A 104 3.45 -8.49 -3.01
C TYR A 104 2.55 -7.35 -3.47
N ASN A 105 1.57 -7.63 -4.34
CA ASN A 105 0.64 -6.62 -4.85
C ASN A 105 -0.19 -5.97 -3.74
N VAL A 106 -0.66 -6.78 -2.78
CA VAL A 106 -1.36 -6.29 -1.57
C VAL A 106 -0.42 -5.43 -0.70
N SER A 107 0.85 -5.80 -0.57
CA SER A 107 1.81 -4.98 0.18
C SER A 107 1.98 -3.59 -0.44
N PHE A 108 1.94 -3.48 -1.77
CA PHE A 108 1.96 -2.20 -2.48
C PHE A 108 0.67 -1.41 -2.28
N LEU A 109 -0.50 -2.05 -2.36
CA LEU A 109 -1.80 -1.43 -2.02
C LEU A 109 -1.75 -0.79 -0.63
N LEU A 110 -1.34 -1.56 0.37
CA LEU A 110 -1.27 -1.10 1.77
C LEU A 110 -0.23 0.01 1.96
N LYS A 111 0.89 -0.06 1.23
CA LYS A 111 1.92 0.98 1.24
C LYS A 111 1.40 2.30 0.67
N HIS A 112 0.66 2.22 -0.44
CA HIS A 112 0.04 3.40 -1.08
C HIS A 112 -1.02 4.03 -0.19
N ASP A 113 -1.92 3.23 0.40
CA ASP A 113 -2.91 3.74 1.36
C ASP A 113 -2.25 4.43 2.56
N TRP A 114 -1.15 3.89 3.08
CA TRP A 114 -0.37 4.53 4.15
C TRP A 114 0.22 5.88 3.73
N GLU A 115 0.73 5.99 2.52
CA GLU A 115 1.27 7.25 1.98
C GLU A 115 0.16 8.28 1.76
N ARG A 116 -0.99 7.84 1.24
CA ARG A 116 -2.19 8.67 1.12
C ARG A 116 -2.65 9.17 2.48
N GLN A 117 -2.71 8.31 3.50
CA GLN A 117 -3.11 8.71 4.85
C GLN A 117 -2.15 9.76 5.43
N LYS A 118 -0.84 9.63 5.22
CA LYS A 118 0.15 10.64 5.65
C LYS A 118 -0.03 11.97 4.91
N HIS A 119 -0.29 11.90 3.61
CA HIS A 119 -0.55 13.06 2.79
C HIS A 119 -1.83 13.79 3.26
N GLU A 120 -2.94 13.06 3.42
CA GLU A 120 -4.21 13.59 3.95
C GLU A 120 -4.02 14.18 5.36
N SER A 121 -3.18 13.54 6.19
CA SER A 121 -2.86 14.00 7.55
C SER A 121 -1.94 15.24 7.60
N SER A 122 -1.29 15.61 6.49
CA SER A 122 -0.32 16.71 6.44
C SER A 122 -0.97 18.09 6.52
N LEU A 123 -0.47 18.97 7.39
CA LEU A 123 -0.89 20.38 7.51
C LEU A 123 -0.80 21.15 6.18
N CYS A 124 0.10 20.73 5.28
CA CYS A 124 0.35 21.38 4.00
C CYS A 124 -0.01 20.46 2.81
N HIS A 125 -1.04 19.62 2.94
CA HIS A 125 -1.40 18.68 1.87
C HIS A 125 -1.67 19.38 0.53
N PHE A 126 -2.22 20.60 0.54
CA PHE A 126 -2.42 21.42 -0.68
C PHE A 126 -1.14 21.74 -1.46
N LYS A 127 0.04 21.70 -0.82
CA LYS A 127 1.34 21.94 -1.46
C LYS A 127 2.03 20.65 -1.92
N GLN A 128 1.55 19.50 -1.48
CA GLN A 128 2.15 18.21 -1.77
C GLN A 128 1.41 17.59 -2.97
N ARG A 129 2.13 16.90 -3.85
CA ARG A 129 1.49 16.08 -4.89
C ARG A 129 0.83 14.87 -4.22
N GLU A 130 -0.35 14.50 -4.68
CA GLU A 130 -0.97 13.26 -4.23
C GLU A 130 -0.05 12.08 -4.55
N PRO A 131 0.10 11.12 -3.62
CA PRO A 131 0.90 9.93 -3.89
C PRO A 131 0.25 9.15 -5.04
N THR A 132 0.96 9.03 -6.15
CA THR A 132 0.51 8.22 -7.29
C THR A 132 0.86 6.76 -7.00
N ARG A 133 -0.10 5.86 -7.23
CA ARG A 133 0.18 4.43 -7.18
C ARG A 133 1.06 4.10 -8.38
N ALA A 134 2.29 3.66 -8.12
CA ALA A 134 3.13 3.13 -9.19
C ALA A 134 2.44 1.88 -9.75
N VAL A 135 2.06 1.91 -11.03
CA VAL A 135 1.58 0.72 -11.73
C VAL A 135 2.75 -0.25 -11.76
N VAL A 136 2.57 -1.44 -11.19
CA VAL A 136 3.59 -2.48 -11.22
C VAL A 136 3.62 -3.03 -12.64
N ASP A 137 4.57 -2.56 -13.46
CA ASP A 137 4.89 -3.25 -14.69
C ASP A 137 5.46 -4.63 -14.32
N ASN A 138 4.87 -5.70 -14.88
CA ASN A 138 5.29 -7.10 -14.76
C ASN A 138 6.80 -7.34 -15.04
N ILE A 139 7.51 -6.36 -15.59
CA ILE A 139 8.94 -6.35 -15.85
C ILE A 139 9.75 -6.30 -14.54
N PHE A 140 9.32 -5.52 -13.55
CA PHE A 140 10.03 -5.43 -12.26
C PHE A 140 9.89 -6.75 -11.46
N PHE A 141 8.74 -7.40 -11.61
CA PHE A 141 8.39 -8.68 -11.03
C PHE A 141 9.34 -9.81 -11.47
N LYS A 142 9.56 -9.97 -12.80
CA LYS A 142 10.50 -10.96 -13.35
C LYS A 142 11.96 -10.73 -12.94
N ASN A 143 12.37 -9.46 -12.84
CA ASN A 143 13.76 -9.11 -12.51
C ASN A 143 14.08 -9.29 -11.02
N ARG A 144 13.13 -9.06 -10.10
CA ARG A 144 13.38 -9.20 -8.66
C ARG A 144 13.49 -10.67 -8.21
N HIS A 145 12.66 -11.57 -8.74
CA HIS A 145 12.82 -13.01 -8.52
C HIS A 145 14.16 -13.53 -9.06
N ARG A 146 14.65 -13.03 -10.20
CA ARG A 146 16.00 -13.36 -10.70
C ARG A 146 17.11 -12.95 -9.72
N ILE A 147 16.97 -11.80 -9.05
CA ILE A 147 17.95 -11.30 -8.08
C ILE A 147 17.91 -12.11 -6.78
N ILE A 148 16.72 -12.53 -6.33
CA ILE A 148 16.56 -13.33 -5.11
C ILE A 148 16.98 -14.79 -5.35
N SER A 149 16.57 -15.42 -6.46
CA SER A 149 17.02 -16.79 -6.82
C SER A 149 18.54 -16.87 -7.03
N ARG A 150 19.18 -15.84 -7.58
CA ARG A 150 20.67 -15.77 -7.63
C ARG A 150 21.30 -15.69 -6.25
N LYS A 151 20.69 -14.98 -5.30
CA LYS A 151 21.19 -14.92 -3.91
C LYS A 151 20.97 -16.23 -3.15
N VAL A 152 19.86 -16.92 -3.38
CA VAL A 152 19.55 -18.20 -2.71
C VAL A 152 20.41 -19.34 -3.23
N CYS A 153 20.77 -19.36 -4.52
CA CYS A 153 21.70 -20.36 -5.06
C CYS A 153 23.17 -20.13 -4.68
N CYS A 154 23.56 -18.95 -4.18
CA CYS A 154 24.91 -18.67 -3.69
C CYS A 154 25.08 -18.88 -2.17
N GLY A 155 24.05 -19.35 -1.46
CA GLY A 155 24.08 -19.53 0.01
C GLY A 155 24.70 -20.83 0.53
N ARG A 156 25.23 -21.71 -0.35
CA ARG A 156 25.81 -23.00 0.07
C ARG A 156 27.07 -23.37 -0.71
N ALA A 157 28.03 -22.47 -0.75
CA ALA A 157 29.45 -22.79 -0.91
C ALA A 157 30.24 -21.72 -0.14
N GLY A 158 31.15 -22.17 0.70
CA GLY A 158 31.78 -21.36 1.74
C GLY A 158 32.61 -20.18 1.23
N GLN A 159 32.79 -19.25 2.17
CA GLN A 159 33.91 -18.31 2.29
C GLN A 159 34.09 -17.20 1.23
N CYS A 160 34.38 -16.03 1.80
CA CYS A 160 35.19 -14.92 1.28
C CYS A 160 34.47 -13.63 0.85
N GLU A 161 34.79 -12.62 1.65
CA GLU A 161 35.10 -11.23 1.31
C GLU A 161 33.97 -10.19 1.29
N SER A 162 34.02 -9.40 2.37
CA SER A 162 33.54 -8.04 2.47
C SER A 162 34.05 -7.17 1.31
N HIS A 163 33.16 -6.76 0.43
CA HIS A 163 33.34 -5.53 -0.35
C HIS A 163 31.99 -4.81 -0.46
N PHE A 164 31.75 -3.91 0.50
CA PHE A 164 30.63 -2.98 0.48
C PHE A 164 31.04 -1.78 -0.40
N GLU A 165 30.93 -1.92 -1.72
CA GLU A 165 31.00 -0.75 -2.61
C GLU A 165 29.65 -0.04 -2.63
N ARG A 166 29.65 1.16 -2.03
CA ARG A 166 28.61 2.17 -2.19
C ARG A 166 28.54 2.57 -3.66
N ILE A 167 27.44 2.24 -4.34
CA ILE A 167 27.06 2.93 -5.56
C ILE A 167 25.99 3.96 -5.20
N ASN A 168 26.44 5.21 -5.13
CA ASN A 168 25.63 6.42 -5.08
C ASN A 168 25.39 6.89 -6.54
N PRO A 169 24.15 6.97 -7.04
CA PRO A 169 23.88 7.74 -8.24
C PRO A 169 23.56 9.19 -7.85
N ARG A 170 24.51 10.06 -8.21
CA ARG A 170 24.46 11.52 -8.22
C ARG A 170 23.16 12.07 -8.80
N CYS A 171 22.69 13.14 -8.16
CA CYS A 171 21.98 14.23 -8.82
C CYS A 171 22.81 14.77 -9.99
N ASP A 172 22.24 14.81 -11.19
CA ASP A 172 22.67 15.72 -12.23
C ASP A 172 21.51 16.64 -12.60
N LYS A 173 21.80 17.93 -12.50
CA LYS A 173 21.01 19.06 -12.98
C LYS A 173 21.20 19.17 -14.50
N VAL A 174 20.13 19.50 -15.21
CA VAL A 174 20.14 20.50 -16.30
C VAL A 174 18.94 21.40 -16.07
#